data_AF-A0A8J6AHY9-F1
#
_entry.id   AF-A0A8J6AHY9-F1
#
_cell.length_a   1.000
_cell.length_b   1.000
_cell.length_c   1.000
_cell.angle_alpha   90.00
_cell.angle_beta   90.00
_cell.angle_gamma   90.00
#
_symmetry.space_group_name_H-M   'P 1'
#
loop_
_entity.id
_entity.type
_entity.pdbx_description
1 polymer ?
#
loop_
_entity_poly.entity_id
_entity_poly.type
_entity_poly.pdbx_seq_one_letter_code
_entity_poly.pdbx_strand_id
1 'polypeptide(L)'
;MEIPWQSILQKISCSQWVFPCIPALVNNGSWAVIMSRTGYRAGERYSNCDNPHYDSFLVIDYVKMHLMTMVDVKGKHEWRDHTEVPGVHQPWDYYFGASPITGHLLDNHNLISFKLFG
;
A
#
# COMPACT_ATOMS: atom_id res chain seq x y z
N MET A 1 12.07 -5.95 -28.19
CA MET A 1 10.60 -5.93 -28.13
C MET A 1 10.24 -5.25 -26.82
N GLU A 2 10.12 -3.92 -26.86
CA GLU A 2 9.83 -3.11 -25.68
C GLU A 2 8.34 -3.20 -25.37
N ILE A 3 8.00 -3.67 -24.17
CA ILE A 3 6.62 -3.62 -23.68
C ILE A 3 6.37 -2.14 -23.34
N PRO A 4 5.40 -1.46 -23.97
CA PRO A 4 5.14 -0.07 -23.66
C PRO A 4 4.63 0.01 -22.22
N TRP A 5 5.30 0.82 -21.38
CA TRP A 5 4.92 1.13 -20.00
C TRP A 5 3.58 1.91 -19.96
N GLN A 6 2.50 1.23 -20.32
CA GLN A 6 1.15 1.63 -19.96
C GLN A 6 1.09 1.59 -18.43
N SER A 7 0.61 2.67 -17.81
CA SER A 7 0.39 2.76 -16.37
C SER A 7 -0.29 1.50 -15.84
N ILE A 8 0.48 0.63 -15.19
CA ILE A 8 -0.04 -0.63 -14.64
C ILE A 8 -0.69 -0.29 -13.30
N LEU A 9 -2.01 -0.16 -13.30
CA LEU A 9 -2.81 -0.31 -12.09
C LEU A 9 -2.84 -1.81 -11.75
N GLN A 10 -1.80 -2.33 -11.12
CA GLN A 10 -1.88 -3.68 -10.57
C GLN A 10 -2.53 -3.59 -9.19
N LYS A 11 -3.86 -3.71 -9.15
CA LYS A 11 -4.58 -3.92 -7.91
C LYS A 11 -4.25 -5.34 -7.42
N ILE A 12 -3.29 -5.46 -6.52
CA ILE A 12 -2.87 -6.77 -6.00
C ILE A 12 -3.53 -7.01 -4.63
N SER A 13 -4.23 -8.14 -4.56
CA SER A 13 -4.83 -8.79 -3.39
C SER A 13 -5.74 -7.92 -2.51
N CYS A 14 -6.77 -7.35 -3.11
CA CYS A 14 -7.86 -6.78 -2.33
C CYS A 14 -9.17 -7.09 -3.03
N SER A 15 -9.87 -8.11 -2.53
CA SER A 15 -11.26 -8.31 -2.94
C SER A 15 -12.00 -7.01 -2.62
N GLN A 16 -12.92 -6.60 -3.47
CA GLN A 16 -13.67 -5.34 -3.29
C GLN A 16 -14.48 -5.28 -1.98
N TRP A 17 -14.44 -6.34 -1.18
CA TRP A 17 -15.32 -6.61 -0.06
C TRP A 17 -14.59 -6.76 1.28
N VAL A 18 -13.26 -6.66 1.33
CA VAL A 18 -12.49 -6.82 2.58
C VAL A 18 -11.63 -5.58 2.84
N PHE A 19 -11.91 -4.91 3.95
CA PHE A 19 -11.15 -3.78 4.49
C PHE A 19 -10.74 -4.08 5.93
N PRO A 20 -9.69 -3.44 6.46
CA PRO A 20 -8.69 -2.58 5.79
C PRO A 20 -7.80 -3.31 4.77
N CYS A 21 -7.24 -2.55 3.83
CA CYS A 21 -6.54 -3.06 2.64
C CYS A 21 -5.40 -2.13 2.20
N ILE A 22 -4.29 -2.72 1.75
CA ILE A 22 -3.06 -2.00 1.39
C ILE A 22 -2.77 -2.20 -0.10
N PRO A 23 -3.26 -1.31 -0.98
CA PRO A 23 -2.98 -1.39 -2.41
C PRO A 23 -1.60 -0.80 -2.74
N ALA A 24 -0.93 -1.37 -3.75
CA ALA A 24 0.26 -0.79 -4.37
C ALA A 24 -0.10 -0.30 -5.78
N LEU A 25 0.33 0.92 -6.14
CA LEU A 25 0.02 1.54 -7.43
C LEU A 25 1.27 2.17 -8.03
N VAL A 26 1.43 2.02 -9.36
CA VAL A 26 2.51 2.64 -10.13
C VAL A 26 1.88 3.56 -11.17
N ASN A 27 2.31 4.82 -11.19
CA ASN A 27 1.77 5.83 -12.10
C ASN A 27 2.89 6.53 -12.87
N ASN A 28 2.66 6.77 -14.17
CA ASN A 28 3.55 7.50 -15.07
C ASN A 28 3.15 8.98 -15.24
N GLY A 29 2.13 9.44 -14.52
CA GLY A 29 1.63 10.82 -14.54
C GLY A 29 0.61 11.13 -15.64
N SER A 30 0.29 10.19 -16.52
CA SER A 30 -0.64 10.43 -17.65
C SER A 30 -2.12 10.33 -17.26
N TRP A 31 -2.45 9.65 -16.15
CA TRP A 31 -3.82 9.38 -15.73
C TRP A 31 -4.04 9.68 -14.25
N ALA A 32 -5.24 10.19 -13.94
CA ALA A 32 -5.71 10.34 -12.57
C ALA A 32 -6.03 8.98 -11.95
N VAL A 33 -5.56 8.75 -10.72
CA VAL A 33 -5.92 7.57 -9.93
C VAL A 33 -7.21 7.86 -9.19
N ILE A 34 -8.28 7.13 -9.52
CA ILE A 34 -9.57 7.25 -8.84
C ILE A 34 -9.68 6.12 -7.82
N MET A 35 -9.54 6.47 -6.54
CA MET A 35 -9.86 5.58 -5.43
C MET A 35 -11.31 5.85 -4.98
N SER A 36 -12.30 5.28 -5.67
CA SER A 36 -13.71 5.54 -5.34
C SER A 36 -14.25 4.60 -4.26
N ARG A 37 -15.09 5.19 -3.39
CA ARG A 37 -15.88 4.51 -2.36
C ARG A 37 -17.16 3.95 -2.98
N THR A 38 -17.16 2.77 -3.58
CA THR A 38 -18.44 2.06 -3.76
C THR A 38 -18.84 1.49 -2.39
N GLY A 39 -19.85 2.11 -1.78
CA GLY A 39 -20.13 2.02 -0.36
C GLY A 39 -20.84 0.77 0.17
N TYR A 40 -20.95 0.78 1.50
CA TYR A 40 -21.93 0.08 2.33
C TYR A 40 -21.79 -1.45 2.53
N ARG A 41 -20.97 -1.83 3.53
CA ARG A 41 -21.32 -2.50 4.80
C ARG A 41 -20.01 -3.04 5.37
N ALA A 42 -19.57 -2.51 6.51
CA ALA A 42 -18.61 -3.20 7.36
C ALA A 42 -19.31 -4.45 7.92
N GLY A 43 -19.42 -5.46 7.07
CA GLY A 43 -19.74 -6.83 7.44
C GLY A 43 -18.48 -7.44 8.03
N GLU A 44 -18.65 -7.95 9.22
CA GLU A 44 -17.68 -8.58 10.11
C GLU A 44 -16.55 -9.35 9.39
N ARG A 45 -15.31 -9.00 9.80
CA ARG A 45 -14.03 -9.72 9.76
C ARG A 45 -12.95 -9.30 8.75
N TYR A 46 -11.87 -8.83 9.38
CA TYR A 46 -10.46 -9.25 9.26
C TYR A 46 -9.59 -8.48 8.25
N SER A 47 -9.18 -7.29 8.68
CA SER A 47 -7.80 -7.07 9.12
C SER A 47 -7.82 -6.12 10.34
N ASN A 48 -7.20 -6.52 11.47
CA ASN A 48 -7.20 -5.71 12.71
C ASN A 48 -6.20 -4.53 12.61
N CYS A 49 -6.26 -3.75 11.53
CA CYS A 49 -5.45 -2.54 11.41
C CYS A 49 -6.07 -1.38 12.20
N ASP A 50 -7.35 -1.50 12.57
CA ASP A 50 -8.04 -0.51 13.41
C ASP A 50 -7.76 -0.84 14.88
N ASN A 51 -7.05 0.07 15.54
CA ASN A 51 -6.66 0.00 16.95
C ASN A 51 -5.86 -1.27 17.33
N PRO A 52 -4.71 -1.53 16.68
CA PRO A 52 -3.86 -2.63 17.06
C PRO A 52 -3.33 -2.41 18.49
N HIS A 53 -3.29 -3.46 19.30
CA HIS A 53 -2.67 -3.43 20.63
C HIS A 53 -1.13 -3.45 20.60
N TYR A 54 -0.55 -3.37 19.40
CA TYR A 54 0.86 -3.50 19.09
C TYR A 54 1.22 -2.58 17.92
N ASP A 55 2.52 -2.33 17.75
CA ASP A 55 3.01 -1.54 16.62
C ASP A 55 2.72 -2.26 15.29
N SER A 56 2.29 -1.48 14.31
CA SER A 56 2.14 -1.94 12.93
C SER A 56 3.31 -1.48 12.10
N PHE A 57 3.82 -2.35 11.22
CA PHE A 57 4.95 -2.04 10.35
C PHE A 57 4.60 -2.27 8.88
N LEU A 58 5.13 -1.41 8.03
CA LEU A 58 5.12 -1.54 6.57
C LEU A 58 6.56 -1.49 6.08
N VAL A 59 6.96 -2.46 5.28
CA VAL A 59 8.22 -2.47 4.54
C VAL A 59 7.89 -2.36 3.06
N ILE A 60 8.58 -1.44 2.40
CA ILE A 60 8.56 -1.29 0.94
C ILE A 60 9.99 -1.56 0.49
N ASP A 61 10.17 -2.64 -0.27
CA ASP A 61 11.44 -3.05 -0.83
C ASP A 61 11.42 -2.87 -2.35
N TYR A 62 12.52 -2.36 -2.90
CA TYR A 62 12.66 -2.15 -4.34
C TYR A 62 14.05 -2.60 -4.80
N VAL A 63 14.11 -3.78 -5.42
CA VAL A 63 15.36 -4.41 -5.86
C VAL A 63 15.20 -4.89 -7.29
N LYS A 64 16.15 -4.54 -8.17
CA LYS A 64 16.20 -5.02 -9.57
C LYS A 64 14.86 -4.84 -10.32
N MET A 65 14.26 -3.65 -10.22
CA MET A 65 12.94 -3.33 -10.79
C MET A 65 11.77 -4.16 -10.23
N HIS A 66 11.93 -4.70 -9.02
CA HIS A 66 10.90 -5.47 -8.34
C HIS A 66 10.46 -4.72 -7.10
N LEU A 67 9.21 -4.25 -7.08
CA LEU A 67 8.62 -3.58 -5.93
C LEU A 67 7.88 -4.59 -5.09
N MET A 68 8.24 -4.72 -3.81
CA MET A 68 7.57 -5.59 -2.85
C MET A 68 7.10 -4.77 -1.66
N THR A 69 5.89 -5.02 -1.18
CA THR A 69 5.39 -4.45 0.07
C THR A 69 5.06 -5.56 1.04
N MET A 70 5.47 -5.43 2.30
CA MET A 70 5.21 -6.40 3.36
C MET A 70 4.67 -5.69 4.60
N VAL A 71 3.73 -6.32 5.29
CA VAL A 71 3.11 -5.72 6.48
C VAL A 71 3.16 -6.66 7.68
N ASP A 72 3.37 -6.08 8.86
CA ASP A 72 3.07 -6.73 10.14
C ASP A 72 2.02 -5.91 10.87
N VAL A 73 0.81 -6.45 10.91
CA VAL A 73 -0.34 -5.91 11.65
C VAL A 73 -0.79 -6.89 12.72
N LYS A 74 0.07 -7.83 13.14
CA LYS A 74 -0.23 -8.83 14.19
C LYS A 74 0.74 -8.75 15.37
N GLY A 75 1.72 -7.85 15.32
CA GLY A 75 2.74 -7.67 16.36
C GLY A 75 3.63 -8.90 16.52
N LYS A 76 3.81 -9.68 15.44
CA LYS A 76 4.60 -10.91 15.48
C LYS A 76 6.04 -10.71 15.00
N HIS A 77 6.33 -9.54 14.43
CA HIS A 77 7.57 -9.23 13.72
C HIS A 77 7.85 -10.25 12.60
N GLU A 78 6.79 -10.65 11.90
CA GLU A 78 6.86 -11.61 10.80
C GLU A 78 6.25 -11.01 9.53
N TRP A 79 7.05 -10.91 8.48
CA TRP A 79 6.66 -10.37 7.17
C TRP A 79 5.99 -11.45 6.32
N ARG A 80 4.68 -11.67 6.53
CA ARG A 80 3.95 -12.76 5.88
C ARG A 80 3.09 -12.31 4.70
N ASP A 81 2.38 -11.20 4.88
CA ASP A 81 1.48 -10.68 3.87
C ASP A 81 2.27 -9.74 2.96
N HIS A 82 2.52 -10.19 1.72
CA HIS A 82 3.32 -9.46 0.74
C HIS A 82 2.59 -9.28 -0.59
N THR A 83 2.90 -8.17 -1.23
CA THR A 83 2.44 -7.82 -2.59
C THR A 83 3.67 -7.50 -3.43
N GLU A 84 3.73 -8.07 -4.63
CA GLU A 84 4.88 -7.94 -5.53
C GLU A 84 4.45 -7.40 -6.90
N VAL A 85 5.11 -6.34 -7.35
CA VAL A 85 4.94 -5.74 -8.67
C VAL A 85 6.28 -5.83 -9.42
N PRO A 86 6.41 -6.77 -10.37
CA PRO A 86 7.62 -6.88 -11.17
C PRO A 86 7.68 -5.80 -12.26
N GLY A 87 8.90 -5.45 -12.67
CA GLY A 87 9.16 -4.53 -13.77
C GLY A 87 8.96 -3.06 -13.42
N VAL A 88 8.75 -2.66 -12.17
CA VAL A 88 8.58 -1.23 -11.87
C VAL A 88 9.86 -0.47 -12.19
N HIS A 89 9.80 0.51 -13.10
CA HIS A 89 10.92 1.40 -13.41
C HIS A 89 10.73 2.73 -12.68
N GLN A 90 11.54 2.98 -11.65
CA GLN A 90 11.52 4.26 -10.92
C GLN A 90 12.65 5.18 -11.43
N PRO A 91 12.37 6.47 -11.67
CA PRO A 91 13.40 7.44 -12.00
C PRO A 91 14.33 7.66 -10.80
N TRP A 92 15.55 8.15 -11.04
CA TRP A 92 16.57 8.34 -9.99
C TRP A 92 16.30 9.52 -9.04
N ASP A 93 15.38 10.42 -9.39
CA ASP A 93 15.09 11.65 -8.64
C ASP A 93 13.62 11.67 -8.21
N TYR A 94 13.32 10.96 -7.13
CA TYR A 94 11.99 10.86 -6.55
C TYR A 94 12.02 11.11 -5.04
N TYR A 95 10.85 11.41 -4.50
CA TYR A 95 10.68 11.75 -3.09
C TYR A 95 9.91 10.65 -2.38
N PHE A 96 10.39 10.27 -1.20
CA PHE A 96 9.63 9.45 -0.27
C PHE A 96 8.70 10.34 0.55
N GLY A 97 7.46 9.90 0.75
CA GLY A 97 6.48 10.65 1.53
C GLY A 97 5.36 9.76 2.04
N ALA A 98 4.66 10.27 3.06
CA ALA A 98 3.47 9.67 3.61
C ALA A 98 2.44 10.77 3.84
N SER A 99 1.20 10.52 3.44
CA SER A 99 0.10 11.49 3.59
C SER A 99 -1.18 10.76 4.01
N PRO A 100 -1.78 11.11 5.16
CA PRO A 100 -3.11 10.65 5.52
C PRO A 100 -4.21 11.60 5.04
N ILE A 101 -5.43 11.10 4.94
CA ILE A 101 -6.63 11.92 4.68
C ILE A 101 -7.83 11.31 5.39
N THR A 102 -8.57 12.11 6.15
CA THR A 102 -9.81 11.71 6.82
C THR A 102 -11.03 12.21 6.05
N GLY A 103 -12.13 11.48 6.13
CA GLY A 103 -13.42 11.89 5.56
C GLY A 103 -14.38 12.34 6.65
N HIS A 104 -15.66 11.98 6.48
CA HIS A 104 -16.68 12.21 7.50
C HIS A 104 -16.45 11.38 8.78
N LEU A 105 -15.82 10.21 8.65
CA LEU A 105 -15.30 9.44 9.79
C LEU A 105 -13.85 9.87 10.03
N LEU A 106 -13.51 10.04 11.31
CA LEU A 106 -12.21 10.51 11.77
C LEU A 106 -11.44 9.35 12.39
N ASP A 107 -10.19 9.21 11.97
CA ASP A 107 -9.22 8.28 12.55
C ASP A 107 -7.90 9.03 12.78
N ASN A 108 -7.12 8.58 13.77
CA ASN A 108 -5.77 9.10 13.97
C ASN A 108 -4.79 8.37 13.02
N HIS A 109 -3.98 9.14 12.30
CA HIS A 109 -2.98 8.60 11.39
C HIS A 109 -1.57 8.95 11.90
N ASN A 110 -1.01 8.08 12.74
CA ASN A 110 0.27 8.32 13.38
C ASN A 110 1.40 7.60 12.62
N LEU A 111 2.42 8.35 12.19
CA LEU A 111 3.67 7.79 11.68
C LEU A 111 4.76 7.95 12.75
N ILE A 112 5.13 6.85 13.40
CA ILE A 112 6.09 6.87 14.51
C ILE A 112 7.53 7.00 14.00
N SER A 113 7.87 6.31 12.91
CA SER A 113 9.19 6.43 12.29
C SER A 113 9.13 6.13 10.81
N PHE A 114 10.07 6.72 10.06
CA PHE A 114 10.30 6.46 8.65
C PHE A 114 11.79 6.23 8.45
N LYS A 115 12.18 5.03 8.00
CA LYS A 115 13.58 4.62 7.87
C LYS A 115 13.84 4.18 6.44
N LEU A 116 14.90 4.72 5.85
CA LEU A 116 15.37 4.37 4.51
C LEU A 116 16.67 3.57 4.63
N PHE A 117 16.75 2.47 3.89
CA PHE A 117 17.94 1.63 3.77
C PHE A 117 18.29 1.53 2.29
N GLY A 118 19.57 1.68 1.94
CA GLY A 118 20.08 1.65 0.57
C GLY A 118 21.40 0.91 0.47
#